data_AF-A0A3L7S451-F1
#
_entry.id   AF-A0A3L7S451-F1
#
_cell.length_a   1.000
_cell.length_b   1.000
_cell.length_c   1.000
_cell.angle_alpha   90.00
_cell.angle_beta   90.00
_cell.angle_gamma   90.00
#
_symmetry.space_group_name_H-M   'P 1'
#
loop_
_entity.id
_entity.type
_entity.pdbx_description
1 polymer ?
#
loop_
_entity_poly.entity_id
_entity_poly.type
_entity_poly.pdbx_seq_one_letter_code
_entity_poly.pdbx_strand_id
1 'polypeptide(L)'
;LTFAGAPRDAEVYEHCHENPRIMTTPLIVLAVLAAGCAWGGEGGPLYRLIVDSETVPAVNRVISVGSSHVTLPSHQGHESDVHHVHATAGILALVSALIGMAMAYLLYVKKAVDPHQIRMQFSSIYDFLVDKWRFDALYEVMFVAPVHVISAWCVDFDRRVLDTILHGAAKVTVIAAKWDRFFDETFVDGVVNLVGNVTYTVGNSLKVVQTGRLRQYVMWIAVGVIALFGALFSAIPK
;
A
#
# COMPACT_ATOMS: atom_id res chain seq x y z
N LEU A 1 -4.40 14.18 -40.29
CA LEU A 1 -4.00 15.51 -39.76
C LEU A 1 -5.19 16.05 -38.98
N THR A 2 -4.95 16.75 -37.87
CA THR A 2 -6.02 17.18 -36.96
C THR A 2 -6.81 18.37 -37.51
N PHE A 3 -6.16 19.33 -38.16
CA PHE A 3 -6.79 20.58 -38.62
C PHE A 3 -6.77 20.83 -40.13
N ALA A 4 -5.83 20.23 -40.86
CA ALA A 4 -5.61 20.51 -42.28
C ALA A 4 -5.73 19.26 -43.13
N GLY A 5 -6.29 19.38 -44.34
CA GLY A 5 -6.43 18.28 -45.31
C GLY A 5 -7.80 17.60 -45.27
N ALA A 6 -7.95 16.54 -46.07
CA ALA A 6 -9.19 15.78 -46.15
C ALA A 6 -9.43 14.98 -44.84
N PRO A 7 -10.68 14.93 -44.33
CA PRO A 7 -11.01 14.15 -43.15
C PRO A 7 -10.74 12.66 -43.43
N ARG A 8 -10.14 11.98 -42.45
CA ARG A 8 -9.88 10.52 -42.54
C ARG A 8 -11.17 9.72 -42.39
N ASP A 9 -12.12 10.26 -41.65
CA ASP A 9 -13.45 9.70 -41.40
C ASP A 9 -14.48 10.82 -41.57
N ALA A 10 -15.40 10.65 -42.51
CA ALA A 10 -16.37 11.67 -42.87
C ALA A 10 -17.51 11.76 -41.84
N GLU A 11 -17.93 10.63 -41.27
CA GLU A 11 -19.05 10.57 -40.33
C GLU A 11 -18.72 11.26 -39.01
N VAL A 12 -17.48 11.07 -38.52
CA VAL A 12 -16.98 11.75 -37.32
C VAL A 12 -16.87 13.26 -37.54
N TYR A 13 -16.45 13.69 -38.73
CA TYR A 13 -16.31 15.11 -39.05
C TYR A 13 -17.66 15.83 -39.04
N GLU A 14 -18.71 15.21 -39.58
CA GLU A 14 -20.06 15.79 -39.61
C GLU A 14 -20.65 15.99 -38.21
N HIS A 15 -20.25 15.16 -37.24
CA HIS A 15 -20.70 15.25 -35.85
C HIS A 15 -19.76 16.08 -34.95
N CYS A 16 -18.66 16.61 -35.47
CA CYS A 16 -17.75 17.45 -34.69
C CYS A 16 -18.39 18.82 -34.42
N HIS A 17 -18.71 19.09 -33.15
CA HIS A 17 -19.13 20.40 -32.67
C HIS A 17 -18.09 21.01 -31.73
N GLU A 18 -18.11 22.34 -31.61
CA GLU A 18 -17.29 23.07 -30.65
C GLU A 18 -17.62 22.62 -29.20
N ASN A 19 -16.63 22.67 -28.33
CA ASN A 19 -16.78 22.21 -26.95
C ASN A 19 -17.63 23.23 -26.15
N PRO A 20 -18.51 22.81 -25.23
CA PRO A 20 -19.24 23.71 -24.34
C PRO A 20 -18.35 24.75 -23.64
N ARG A 21 -18.96 25.89 -23.30
CA ARG A 21 -18.28 27.05 -22.69
C ARG A 21 -17.49 26.74 -21.42
N ILE A 22 -17.86 25.67 -20.70
CA ILE A 22 -17.19 25.22 -19.49
C ILE A 22 -15.74 24.75 -19.78
N MET A 23 -15.46 24.23 -20.98
CA MET A 23 -14.10 23.83 -21.39
C MET A 23 -13.39 24.93 -22.20
N THR A 24 -14.10 25.67 -23.05
CA THR A 24 -13.46 26.72 -23.89
C THR A 24 -13.04 27.94 -23.08
N THR A 25 -13.76 28.28 -22.01
CA THR A 25 -13.41 29.45 -21.18
C THR A 25 -12.04 29.30 -20.51
N PRO A 26 -11.72 28.19 -19.81
CA PRO A 26 -10.36 27.96 -19.30
C PRO A 26 -9.28 28.00 -20.38
N LEU A 27 -9.53 27.41 -21.55
CA LEU A 27 -8.57 27.40 -22.66
C LEU A 27 -8.28 28.81 -23.20
N ILE A 28 -9.31 29.66 -23.33
CA ILE A 28 -9.15 31.06 -23.76
C ILE A 28 -8.37 31.86 -22.71
N VAL A 29 -8.70 31.69 -21.43
CA VAL A 29 -7.97 32.36 -20.34
C VAL A 29 -6.49 31.96 -20.35
N LEU A 30 -6.20 30.66 -20.49
CA LEU A 30 -4.82 30.17 -20.61
C LEU A 30 -4.11 30.71 -21.85
N ALA A 31 -4.79 30.81 -22.99
CA ALA A 31 -4.22 31.40 -24.20
C ALA A 31 -3.85 32.89 -24.02
N VAL A 32 -4.71 33.67 -23.35
CA VAL A 32 -4.43 35.08 -23.02
C VAL A 32 -3.26 35.19 -22.05
N LEU A 33 -3.20 34.35 -21.02
CA LEU A 33 -2.08 34.32 -20.08
C LEU A 33 -0.77 33.91 -20.76
N ALA A 34 -0.80 32.93 -21.65
CA ALA A 34 0.36 32.50 -22.43
C ALA A 34 0.84 33.59 -23.40
N ALA A 35 -0.07 34.34 -24.02
CA ALA A 35 0.31 35.49 -24.85
C ALA A 35 0.88 36.65 -24.01
N GLY A 36 0.34 36.86 -22.79
CA GLY A 36 0.78 37.90 -21.87
C GLY A 36 2.04 37.58 -21.08
N CYS A 37 2.48 36.31 -21.00
CA CYS A 37 3.61 35.92 -20.14
C CYS A 37 4.93 36.54 -20.58
N ALA A 38 5.11 36.80 -21.88
CA ALA A 38 6.30 37.42 -22.46
C ALA A 38 6.20 38.96 -22.53
N TRP A 39 5.17 39.56 -21.95
CA TRP A 39 4.96 41.01 -22.02
C TRP A 39 6.08 41.78 -21.30
N GLY A 40 6.83 42.58 -22.06
CA GLY A 40 7.98 43.33 -21.57
C GLY A 40 9.32 42.58 -21.62
N GLY A 41 9.35 41.32 -22.10
CA GLY A 41 10.57 40.53 -22.28
C GLY A 41 11.41 40.44 -21.00
N GLU A 42 12.73 40.64 -21.13
CA GLU A 42 13.69 40.65 -20.02
C GLU A 42 13.49 41.83 -19.03
N GLY A 43 12.71 42.85 -19.41
CA GLY A 43 12.31 43.95 -18.55
C GLY A 43 10.92 43.77 -17.93
N GLY A 44 10.23 42.67 -18.26
CA GLY A 44 8.86 42.42 -17.85
C GLY A 44 8.73 42.16 -16.35
N PRO A 45 7.57 42.49 -15.74
CA PRO A 45 7.34 42.26 -14.32
C PRO A 45 7.45 40.77 -13.95
N LEU A 46 6.99 39.86 -14.82
CA LEU A 46 7.07 38.42 -14.58
C LEU A 46 8.50 37.87 -14.68
N TYR A 47 9.27 38.29 -15.69
CA TYR A 47 10.66 37.87 -15.83
C TYR A 47 11.48 38.30 -14.61
N ARG A 48 11.31 39.55 -14.16
CA ARG A 48 11.97 40.04 -12.94
C ARG A 48 11.56 39.28 -11.70
N LEU A 49 10.27 38.99 -11.51
CA LEU A 49 9.81 38.19 -10.38
C LEU A 49 10.43 36.78 -10.35
N ILE A 50 10.66 36.16 -11.51
CA ILE A 50 11.28 34.83 -11.61
C ILE A 50 12.78 34.91 -11.33
N VAL A 51 13.50 35.84 -11.98
CA VAL A 51 14.95 35.99 -11.82
C VAL A 51 15.31 36.50 -10.42
N ASP A 52 14.54 37.45 -9.87
CA ASP A 52 14.74 37.96 -8.51
C ASP A 52 14.37 36.92 -7.43
N SER A 53 13.60 35.88 -7.79
CA SER A 53 13.30 34.75 -6.90
C SER A 53 14.38 33.67 -6.90
N GLU A 54 15.37 33.76 -7.79
CA GLU A 54 16.53 32.87 -7.70
C GLU A 54 17.27 33.14 -6.40
N THR A 55 17.39 32.10 -5.57
CA THR A 55 18.09 32.19 -4.29
C THR A 55 19.57 32.41 -4.57
N VAL A 56 20.01 33.68 -4.63
CA VAL A 56 21.42 34.02 -4.48
C VAL A 56 21.86 33.38 -3.15
N PRO A 57 22.81 32.43 -3.14
CA PRO A 57 23.28 31.85 -1.90
C PRO A 57 23.79 33.00 -1.03
N ALA A 58 23.18 33.18 0.15
CA ALA A 58 23.55 34.21 1.13
C ALA A 58 25.04 34.17 1.53
N VAL A 59 25.77 33.13 1.11
CA VAL A 59 27.22 32.99 1.21
C VAL A 59 27.98 34.16 0.56
N ASN A 60 27.51 34.75 -0.55
CA ASN A 60 28.26 35.84 -1.19
C ASN A 60 28.03 37.23 -0.57
N ARG A 61 26.99 37.43 0.27
CA ARG A 61 26.82 38.69 1.02
C ARG A 61 27.55 38.69 2.37
N VAL A 62 27.89 37.52 2.92
CA VAL A 62 28.60 37.41 4.21
C VAL A 62 30.12 37.46 4.04
N ILE A 63 30.66 37.09 2.86
CA ILE A 63 32.12 37.00 2.64
C ILE A 63 32.77 38.35 2.28
N SER A 64 32.03 39.45 2.13
CA SER A 64 32.65 40.79 1.99
C SER A 64 33.13 41.41 3.32
N VAL A 65 33.04 40.68 4.44
CA VAL A 65 33.46 41.14 5.79
C VAL A 65 34.71 40.40 6.31
N GLY A 66 35.24 39.41 5.59
CA GLY A 66 36.36 38.59 6.07
C GLY A 66 37.47 38.38 5.04
N SER A 67 38.70 38.68 5.45
CA SER A 67 39.97 38.55 4.71
C SER A 67 40.35 37.11 4.39
N SER A 68 39.48 36.36 3.70
CA SER A 68 39.74 34.99 3.29
C SER A 68 39.20 34.80 1.88
N HIS A 69 40.09 34.98 0.90
CA HIS A 69 39.85 34.69 -0.51
C HIS A 69 39.68 33.18 -0.70
N VAL A 70 38.47 32.67 -0.44
CA VAL A 70 37.98 31.46 -1.10
C VAL A 70 37.09 31.94 -2.25
N THR A 71 37.71 32.13 -3.41
CA THR A 71 36.98 32.26 -4.68
C THR A 71 36.35 30.91 -5.01
N LEU A 72 35.18 30.65 -4.45
CA LEU A 72 34.24 29.73 -5.10
C LEU A 72 33.96 30.32 -6.49
N PRO A 73 33.87 29.52 -7.57
CA PRO A 73 33.40 29.99 -8.85
C PRO A 73 31.94 30.43 -8.68
N SER A 74 31.73 31.66 -8.24
CA SER A 74 30.44 32.30 -8.34
C SER A 74 30.24 32.57 -9.83
N HIS A 75 29.10 32.14 -10.37
CA HIS A 75 28.66 32.44 -11.74
C HIS A 75 28.55 33.95 -12.03
N GLN A 76 28.93 34.84 -11.11
CA GLN A 76 28.89 36.29 -11.26
C GLN A 76 29.88 36.81 -12.32
N GLY A 77 30.95 36.06 -12.64
CA GLY A 77 31.90 36.43 -13.69
C GLY A 77 31.41 36.14 -15.12
N HIS A 78 30.31 35.40 -15.29
CA HIS A 78 29.72 35.08 -16.59
C HIS A 78 28.47 35.92 -16.88
N GLU A 79 27.95 36.69 -15.92
CA GLU A 79 26.71 37.45 -16.10
C GLU A 79 26.81 38.45 -17.25
N SER A 80 27.96 39.13 -17.41
CA SER A 80 28.20 40.06 -18.52
C SER A 80 28.39 39.39 -19.89
N ASP A 81 28.98 38.19 -19.96
CA ASP A 81 29.18 37.46 -21.23
C ASP A 81 27.92 36.73 -21.69
N VAL A 82 27.11 36.27 -20.74
CA VAL A 82 25.87 35.54 -21.02
C VAL A 82 24.82 36.50 -21.63
N HIS A 83 24.79 37.78 -21.25
CA HIS A 83 23.96 38.81 -21.92
C HIS A 83 24.26 39.00 -23.41
N HIS A 84 25.51 38.82 -23.85
CA HIS A 84 25.87 38.92 -25.27
C HIS A 84 25.47 37.66 -26.07
N VAL A 85 25.46 36.50 -25.42
CA VAL A 85 25.07 35.23 -26.07
C VAL A 85 23.56 35.00 -26.00
N HIS A 86 22.85 35.57 -25.02
CA HIS A 86 21.40 35.40 -24.85
C HIS A 86 20.60 35.74 -26.09
N ALA A 87 20.81 36.93 -26.68
CA ALA A 87 20.13 37.32 -27.90
C ALA A 87 20.46 36.38 -29.07
N THR A 88 21.72 35.98 -29.19
CA THR A 88 22.19 35.10 -30.26
C THR A 88 21.59 33.70 -30.14
N ALA A 89 21.60 33.11 -28.94
CA ALA A 89 20.97 31.82 -28.64
C ALA A 89 19.46 31.88 -28.84
N GLY A 90 18.80 32.97 -28.45
CA GLY A 90 17.37 33.19 -28.68
C GLY A 90 17.03 33.22 -30.17
N ILE A 91 17.82 33.94 -30.98
CA ILE A 91 17.65 33.99 -32.45
C ILE A 91 17.90 32.60 -33.06
N LEU A 92 18.96 31.89 -32.66
CA LEU A 92 19.25 30.54 -33.16
C LEU A 92 18.14 29.54 -32.80
N ALA A 93 17.58 29.63 -31.59
CA ALA A 93 16.45 28.82 -31.16
C ALA A 93 15.17 29.15 -31.95
N LEU A 94 14.91 30.44 -32.21
CA LEU A 94 13.78 30.86 -33.05
C LEU A 94 13.92 30.33 -34.48
N VAL A 95 15.11 30.48 -35.07
CA VAL A 95 15.39 29.98 -36.43
C VAL A 95 15.25 28.46 -36.49
N SER A 96 15.76 27.71 -35.51
CA SER A 96 15.63 26.24 -35.49
C SER A 96 14.17 25.79 -35.34
N ALA A 97 13.39 26.48 -34.50
CA ALA A 97 11.95 26.23 -34.37
C ALA A 97 11.19 26.51 -35.68
N LEU A 98 11.50 27.63 -36.35
CA LEU A 98 10.89 27.98 -37.65
C LEU A 98 11.25 26.95 -38.74
N ILE A 99 12.50 26.47 -38.77
CA ILE A 99 12.93 25.42 -39.70
C ILE A 99 12.16 24.12 -39.41
N GLY A 100 12.03 23.72 -38.13
CA GLY A 100 11.27 22.54 -37.75
C GLY A 100 9.79 22.64 -38.14
N MET A 101 9.17 23.80 -37.91
CA MET A 101 7.79 24.08 -38.33
C MET A 101 7.64 24.05 -39.85
N ALA A 102 8.56 24.67 -40.60
CA ALA A 102 8.56 24.66 -42.05
C ALA A 102 8.72 23.24 -42.60
N MET A 103 9.61 22.43 -42.03
CA MET A 103 9.79 21.02 -42.39
C MET A 103 8.51 20.22 -42.18
N ALA A 104 7.86 20.38 -41.01
CA ALA A 104 6.58 19.72 -40.72
C ALA A 104 5.48 20.15 -41.70
N TYR A 105 5.40 21.44 -42.04
CA TYR A 105 4.43 21.95 -43.00
C TYR A 105 4.64 21.34 -44.40
N LEU A 106 5.88 21.24 -44.87
CA LEU A 106 6.21 20.65 -46.16
C LEU A 106 5.87 19.15 -46.24
N LEU A 107 6.14 18.39 -45.17
CA LEU A 107 5.86 16.96 -45.09
C LEU A 107 4.36 16.67 -45.02
N TYR A 108 3.65 17.37 -44.13
CA TYR A 108 2.27 17.00 -43.79
C TYR A 108 1.22 17.78 -44.59
N VAL A 109 1.38 19.10 -44.73
CA VAL A 109 0.37 19.95 -45.40
C VAL A 109 0.59 19.96 -46.91
N LYS A 110 1.80 20.32 -47.35
CA LYS A 110 2.13 20.38 -48.78
C LYS A 110 2.33 18.98 -49.40
N LYS A 111 2.57 17.96 -48.57
CA LYS A 111 2.85 16.57 -49.00
C LYS A 111 3.96 16.50 -50.04
N ALA A 112 4.98 17.35 -49.91
CA ALA A 112 6.09 17.42 -50.86
C ALA A 112 7.00 16.18 -50.80
N VAL A 113 7.02 15.50 -49.64
CA VAL A 113 7.76 14.26 -49.40
C VAL A 113 6.82 13.31 -48.67
N ASP A 114 6.79 12.04 -49.07
CA ASP A 114 5.98 11.02 -48.42
C ASP A 114 6.66 10.54 -47.12
N PRO A 115 6.07 10.77 -45.93
CA PRO A 115 6.62 10.30 -44.66
C PRO A 115 6.79 8.77 -44.61
N HIS A 116 6.02 8.02 -45.39
CA HIS A 116 6.12 6.56 -45.44
C HIS A 116 7.46 6.11 -46.05
N GLN A 117 7.98 6.83 -47.05
CA GLN A 117 9.27 6.51 -47.66
C GLN A 117 10.43 6.74 -46.66
N ILE A 118 10.35 7.82 -45.87
CA ILE A 118 11.31 8.11 -44.80
C ILE A 118 11.30 6.99 -43.76
N ARG A 119 10.10 6.52 -43.37
CA ARG A 119 9.96 5.36 -42.47
C ARG A 119 10.62 4.11 -43.06
N MET A 120 10.41 3.81 -44.34
CA MET A 120 10.98 2.61 -44.96
C MET A 120 12.51 2.66 -45.01
N GLN A 121 13.09 3.84 -45.23
CA GLN A 121 14.55 4.01 -45.26
C GLN A 121 15.18 3.87 -43.87
N PHE A 122 14.50 4.33 -42.83
CA PHE A 122 14.99 4.33 -41.45
C PHE A 122 14.06 3.55 -40.51
N SER A 123 13.64 2.34 -40.91
CA SER A 123 12.64 1.57 -40.16
C SER A 123 13.06 1.30 -38.71
N SER A 124 14.31 0.91 -38.49
CA SER A 124 14.82 0.57 -37.15
C SER A 124 14.81 1.78 -36.19
N ILE A 125 15.25 2.97 -36.64
CA ILE A 125 15.23 4.16 -35.78
C ILE A 125 13.79 4.65 -35.57
N TYR A 126 12.95 4.54 -36.60
CA TYR A 126 11.55 4.92 -36.52
C TYR A 126 10.82 4.05 -35.50
N ASP A 127 10.94 2.73 -35.60
CA ASP A 127 10.30 1.79 -34.68
C ASP A 127 10.84 1.99 -33.25
N PHE A 128 12.14 2.24 -33.07
CA PHE A 128 12.71 2.59 -31.77
C PHE A 128 12.11 3.86 -31.15
N LEU A 129 11.98 4.94 -31.93
CA LEU A 129 11.41 6.22 -31.49
C LEU A 129 9.90 6.10 -31.24
N VAL A 130 9.17 5.38 -32.10
CA VAL A 130 7.73 5.12 -31.98
C VAL A 130 7.43 4.29 -30.74
N ASP A 131 8.25 3.28 -30.46
CA ASP A 131 8.15 2.47 -29.24
C ASP A 131 8.68 3.20 -27.99
N LYS A 132 8.75 4.55 -28.01
CA LYS A 132 9.22 5.39 -26.90
C LYS A 132 10.57 4.92 -26.36
N TRP A 133 11.51 4.64 -27.26
CA TRP A 133 12.85 4.14 -26.93
C TRP A 133 12.86 2.73 -26.32
N ARG A 134 11.75 1.99 -26.46
CA ARG A 134 11.51 0.67 -25.86
C ARG A 134 11.65 0.67 -24.33
N PHE A 135 11.50 1.84 -23.70
CA PHE A 135 11.64 2.00 -22.26
C PHE A 135 10.58 1.19 -21.51
N ASP A 136 9.35 1.17 -22.03
CA ASP A 136 8.24 0.37 -21.48
C ASP A 136 8.62 -1.13 -21.42
N ALA A 137 9.22 -1.67 -22.49
CA ALA A 137 9.67 -3.07 -22.55
C ALA A 137 10.90 -3.34 -21.66
N LEU A 138 11.83 -2.40 -21.57
CA LEU A 138 12.97 -2.51 -20.67
C LEU A 138 12.51 -2.52 -19.20
N TYR A 139 11.56 -1.65 -18.85
CA TYR A 139 11.00 -1.57 -17.50
C TYR A 139 10.26 -2.86 -17.13
N GLU A 140 9.49 -3.40 -18.07
CA GLU A 140 8.79 -4.68 -17.92
C GLU A 140 9.77 -5.81 -17.58
N VAL A 141 10.86 -5.94 -18.35
CA VAL A 141 11.85 -7.00 -18.17
C VAL A 141 12.71 -6.79 -16.92
N MET A 142 13.12 -5.55 -16.63
CA MET A 142 14.02 -5.27 -15.51
C MET A 142 13.32 -5.23 -14.15
N PHE A 143 12.09 -4.75 -14.09
CA PHE A 143 11.41 -4.50 -12.81
C PHE A 143 10.14 -5.33 -12.66
N VAL A 144 9.23 -5.31 -13.64
CA VAL A 144 7.90 -5.91 -13.48
C VAL A 144 7.96 -7.44 -13.44
N ALA A 145 8.62 -8.07 -14.43
CA ALA A 145 8.71 -9.52 -14.52
C ALA A 145 9.42 -10.17 -13.31
N PRO A 146 10.56 -9.64 -12.80
CA PRO A 146 11.19 -10.15 -11.59
C PRO A 146 10.30 -10.02 -10.35
N VAL A 147 9.57 -8.90 -10.20
CA VAL A 147 8.64 -8.70 -9.08
C VAL A 147 7.52 -9.75 -9.13
N HIS A 148 7.00 -10.08 -10.31
CA HIS A 148 6.00 -11.15 -10.44
C HIS A 148 6.55 -12.52 -10.02
N VAL A 149 7.79 -12.86 -10.39
CA VAL A 149 8.43 -14.12 -9.96
C VAL A 149 8.56 -14.17 -8.43
N ILE A 150 9.04 -13.09 -7.81
CA ILE A 150 9.15 -13.01 -6.34
C ILE A 150 7.77 -13.12 -5.68
N SER A 151 6.76 -12.45 -6.23
CA SER A 151 5.39 -12.52 -5.70
C SER A 151 4.83 -13.94 -5.73
N ALA A 152 5.07 -14.68 -6.82
CA ALA A 152 4.64 -16.06 -6.96
C ALA A 152 5.33 -16.98 -5.93
N TRP A 153 6.61 -16.74 -5.66
CA TRP A 153 7.35 -17.46 -4.62
C TRP A 153 6.79 -17.19 -3.22
N CYS A 154 6.48 -15.94 -2.89
CA CYS A 154 5.86 -15.57 -1.61
C CYS A 154 4.49 -16.27 -1.42
N VAL A 155 3.67 -16.33 -2.46
CA VAL A 155 2.37 -17.02 -2.41
C VAL A 155 2.52 -18.53 -2.21
N ASP A 156 3.49 -19.16 -2.88
CA ASP A 156 3.76 -20.59 -2.71
C ASP A 156 4.31 -20.90 -1.31
N PHE A 157 5.16 -20.01 -0.77
CA PHE A 157 5.67 -20.12 0.60
C PHE A 157 4.55 -20.03 1.64
N ASP A 158 3.65 -19.05 1.51
CA ASP A 158 2.49 -18.88 2.39
C ASP A 158 1.61 -20.13 2.41
N ARG A 159 1.19 -20.60 1.23
CA ARG A 159 0.33 -21.77 1.08
C ARG A 159 0.95 -23.09 1.52
N ARG A 160 2.26 -23.24 1.42
CA ARG A 160 2.93 -24.50 1.79
C ARG A 160 3.40 -24.51 3.22
N VAL A 161 4.02 -23.43 3.67
CA VAL A 161 4.68 -23.37 4.97
C VAL A 161 3.72 -22.83 6.01
N LEU A 162 3.18 -21.64 5.80
CA LEU A 162 2.35 -20.96 6.80
C LEU A 162 1.02 -21.68 7.00
N ASP A 163 0.34 -22.06 5.92
CA ASP A 163 -0.92 -22.84 6.01
C ASP A 163 -0.71 -24.21 6.66
N THR A 164 0.41 -24.90 6.38
CA THR A 164 0.68 -26.20 7.01
C THR A 164 0.91 -26.04 8.51
N ILE A 165 1.65 -25.01 8.94
CA ILE A 165 1.85 -24.70 10.35
C ILE A 165 0.50 -24.39 11.01
N LEU A 166 -0.32 -23.54 10.39
CA LEU A 166 -1.60 -23.12 10.93
C LEU A 166 -2.58 -24.29 11.06
N HIS A 167 -2.74 -25.09 10.01
CA HIS A 167 -3.58 -26.29 10.04
C HIS A 167 -3.03 -27.35 11.01
N GLY A 168 -1.71 -27.47 11.14
CA GLY A 168 -1.05 -28.33 12.11
C GLY A 168 -1.40 -27.92 13.55
N ALA A 169 -1.26 -26.64 13.87
CA ALA A 169 -1.63 -26.08 15.16
C ALA A 169 -3.12 -26.33 15.48
N ALA A 170 -4.01 -26.05 14.52
CA ALA A 170 -5.44 -26.31 14.69
C ALA A 170 -5.75 -27.78 14.99
N LYS A 171 -5.11 -28.73 14.28
CA LYS A 171 -5.27 -30.17 14.53
C LYS A 171 -4.82 -30.55 15.94
N VAL A 172 -3.68 -30.01 16.40
CA VAL A 172 -3.17 -30.27 17.76
C VAL A 172 -4.17 -29.77 18.81
N THR A 173 -4.72 -28.57 18.65
CA THR A 173 -5.72 -28.03 19.57
C THR A 173 -6.99 -28.89 19.62
N VAL A 174 -7.49 -29.35 18.46
CA VAL A 174 -8.66 -30.23 18.41
C VAL A 174 -8.38 -31.60 19.05
N ILE A 175 -7.17 -32.15 18.86
CA ILE A 175 -6.77 -33.41 19.51
C ILE A 175 -6.72 -33.23 21.02
N ALA A 176 -6.11 -32.15 21.51
CA ALA A 176 -6.04 -31.85 22.94
C ALA A 176 -7.44 -31.71 23.55
N ALA A 177 -8.36 -31.00 22.89
CA ALA A 177 -9.74 -30.85 23.36
C ALA A 177 -10.51 -32.17 23.38
N LYS A 178 -10.28 -33.06 22.40
CA LYS A 178 -10.88 -34.41 22.41
C LYS A 178 -10.35 -35.26 23.56
N TRP A 179 -9.06 -35.14 23.88
CA TRP A 179 -8.44 -35.83 25.01
C TRP A 179 -8.97 -35.34 26.35
N ASP A 180 -9.06 -34.02 26.51
CA ASP A 180 -9.64 -33.38 27.70
C ASP A 180 -11.07 -33.87 27.95
N ARG A 181 -11.91 -33.83 26.91
CA ARG A 181 -13.28 -34.34 26.97
C ARG A 181 -13.35 -35.84 27.32
N PHE A 182 -12.49 -36.66 26.73
CA PHE A 182 -12.45 -38.10 27.05
C PHE A 182 -12.07 -38.35 28.52
N PHE A 183 -11.09 -37.60 29.04
CA PHE A 183 -10.67 -37.71 30.43
C PHE A 183 -11.78 -37.27 31.38
N ASP A 184 -12.47 -36.18 31.07
CA ASP A 184 -13.60 -35.68 31.87
C ASP A 184 -14.76 -36.70 31.92
N GLU A 185 -15.27 -37.11 30.76
CA GLU A 185 -16.43 -38.02 30.67
C GLU A 185 -16.12 -39.43 31.22
N THR A 186 -14.88 -39.93 31.07
CA THR A 186 -14.54 -41.30 31.47
C THR A 186 -14.03 -41.37 32.91
N PHE A 187 -13.11 -40.48 33.27
CA PHE A 187 -12.42 -40.55 34.55
C PHE A 187 -13.08 -39.67 35.60
N VAL A 188 -13.26 -38.37 35.30
CA VAL A 188 -13.80 -37.41 36.28
C VAL A 188 -15.23 -37.76 36.63
N ASP A 189 -16.12 -37.82 35.62
CA ASP A 189 -17.52 -38.17 35.81
C ASP A 189 -17.68 -39.58 36.39
N GLY A 190 -16.84 -40.53 35.96
CA GLY A 190 -16.84 -41.89 36.50
C GLY A 190 -16.58 -41.91 38.01
N VAL A 191 -15.55 -41.18 38.46
CA VAL A 191 -15.20 -41.07 39.89
C VAL A 191 -16.29 -40.30 40.66
N VAL A 192 -16.75 -39.16 40.16
CA VAL A 192 -17.78 -38.35 40.83
C VAL A 192 -19.08 -39.14 40.98
N ASN A 193 -19.53 -39.82 39.92
CA ASN A 193 -20.73 -40.65 39.97
C ASN A 193 -20.57 -41.85 40.91
N LEU A 194 -19.40 -42.48 40.95
CA LEU A 194 -19.13 -43.56 41.91
C LEU A 194 -19.27 -43.05 43.35
N VAL A 195 -18.63 -41.93 43.67
CA VAL A 195 -18.70 -41.32 45.02
C VAL A 195 -20.14 -40.95 45.36
N GLY A 196 -20.88 -40.35 44.42
CA GLY A 196 -22.28 -40.01 44.60
C GLY A 196 -23.17 -41.24 44.85
N ASN A 197 -23.00 -42.29 44.05
CA ASN A 197 -23.76 -43.53 44.16
C ASN A 197 -23.49 -44.27 45.47
N VAL A 198 -22.21 -44.34 45.89
CA VAL A 198 -21.82 -44.93 47.18
C VAL A 198 -22.46 -44.14 48.33
N THR A 199 -22.34 -42.82 48.31
CA THR A 199 -22.94 -41.94 49.33
C THR A 199 -24.45 -42.11 49.41
N TYR A 200 -25.14 -42.13 48.26
CA TYR A 200 -26.59 -42.33 48.19
C TYR A 200 -26.99 -43.70 48.72
N THR A 201 -26.26 -44.76 48.36
CA THR A 201 -26.54 -46.13 48.78
C THR A 201 -26.36 -46.30 50.29
N VAL A 202 -25.29 -45.73 50.85
CA VAL A 202 -25.06 -45.69 52.30
C VAL A 202 -26.19 -44.93 53.00
N GLY A 203 -26.54 -43.74 52.52
CA GLY A 203 -27.63 -42.94 53.09
C GLY A 203 -28.98 -43.66 53.04
N ASN A 204 -29.30 -44.34 51.94
CA ASN A 204 -30.53 -45.11 51.80
C ASN A 204 -30.55 -46.34 52.73
N SER A 205 -29.40 -46.97 52.95
CA SER A 205 -29.28 -48.09 53.89
C SER A 205 -29.49 -47.65 55.34
N LEU A 206 -28.99 -46.48 55.73
CA LEU A 206 -29.21 -45.90 57.06
C LEU A 206 -30.68 -45.52 57.33
N LYS A 207 -31.47 -45.21 56.29
CA LYS A 207 -32.91 -44.93 56.47
C LYS A 207 -33.67 -46.11 57.07
N VAL A 208 -33.26 -47.36 56.79
CA VAL A 208 -33.91 -48.56 57.32
C VAL A 208 -33.78 -48.66 58.86
N VAL A 209 -32.77 -48.00 59.45
CA VAL A 209 -32.60 -47.92 60.92
C VAL A 209 -33.70 -47.06 61.56
N GLN A 210 -34.25 -46.10 60.83
CA GLN A 210 -35.36 -45.26 61.31
C GLN A 210 -36.71 -45.94 61.01
N THR A 211 -37.11 -46.86 61.89
CA THR A 211 -38.33 -47.67 61.69
C THR A 211 -39.63 -46.96 62.04
N GLY A 212 -39.58 -45.73 62.60
CA GLY A 212 -40.76 -44.98 63.02
C GLY A 212 -41.47 -45.50 64.27
N ARG A 213 -40.97 -46.57 64.92
CA ARG A 213 -41.57 -47.17 66.13
C ARG A 213 -40.89 -46.63 67.39
N LEU A 214 -41.59 -45.81 68.19
CA LEU A 214 -41.06 -45.19 69.42
C LEU A 214 -40.36 -46.18 70.38
N ARG A 215 -40.90 -47.40 70.53
CA ARG A 215 -40.31 -48.44 71.39
C ARG A 215 -38.89 -48.83 70.98
N GLN A 216 -38.61 -48.87 69.68
CA GLN A 216 -37.29 -49.23 69.15
C GLN A 216 -36.27 -48.12 69.41
N TYR A 217 -36.67 -46.84 69.34
CA TYR A 217 -35.82 -45.72 69.71
C TYR A 217 -35.45 -45.74 71.20
N VAL A 218 -36.41 -46.00 72.09
CA VAL A 218 -36.13 -46.11 73.54
C VAL A 218 -35.15 -47.24 73.83
N MET A 219 -35.30 -48.39 73.17
CA MET A 219 -34.36 -49.51 73.27
C MET A 219 -32.94 -49.12 72.82
N TRP A 220 -32.80 -48.44 71.68
CA TRP A 220 -31.50 -47.96 71.20
C TRP A 220 -30.85 -46.95 72.15
N ILE A 221 -31.64 -46.05 72.74
CA ILE A 221 -31.13 -45.10 73.74
C ILE A 221 -30.63 -45.84 74.98
N ALA A 222 -31.40 -46.81 75.51
CA ALA A 222 -30.98 -47.59 76.67
C ALA A 222 -29.68 -48.37 76.41
N VAL A 223 -29.58 -49.03 75.25
CA VAL A 223 -28.35 -49.72 74.81
C VAL A 223 -27.19 -48.74 74.65
N GLY A 224 -27.44 -47.56 74.04
CA GLY A 224 -26.44 -46.51 73.87
C GLY A 224 -25.91 -45.97 75.20
N VAL A 225 -26.77 -45.78 76.19
CA VAL A 225 -26.39 -45.34 77.54
C VAL A 225 -25.53 -46.41 78.24
N ILE A 226 -25.94 -47.67 78.20
CA ILE A 226 -25.16 -48.78 78.78
C ILE A 226 -23.79 -48.89 78.10
N ALA A 227 -23.74 -48.81 76.77
CA ALA A 227 -22.50 -48.85 76.00
C ALA A 227 -21.58 -47.66 76.32
N LEU A 228 -22.14 -46.46 76.46
CA LEU A 228 -21.39 -45.26 76.82
C LEU A 228 -20.82 -45.36 78.24
N PHE A 229 -21.61 -45.83 79.21
CA PHE A 229 -21.12 -46.08 80.57
C PHE A 229 -20.06 -47.17 80.60
N GLY A 230 -20.21 -48.25 79.84
CA GLY A 230 -19.20 -49.30 79.71
C GLY A 230 -17.91 -48.79 79.07
N ALA A 231 -18.00 -47.99 78.02
CA ALA A 231 -16.86 -47.36 77.37
C ALA A 231 -16.17 -46.34 78.29
N LEU A 232 -16.94 -45.54 79.04
CA LEU A 232 -16.42 -44.60 80.03
C LEU A 232 -15.67 -45.35 81.14
N PHE A 233 -16.26 -46.42 81.68
CA PHE A 233 -15.64 -47.23 82.73
C PHE A 233 -14.37 -47.95 82.24
N SER A 234 -14.34 -48.33 80.96
CA SER A 234 -13.14 -48.86 80.30
C SER A 234 -12.07 -47.79 80.00
N ALA A 235 -12.47 -46.53 79.82
CA ALA A 235 -11.57 -45.43 79.43
C ALA A 235 -11.02 -44.65 80.64
N ILE A 236 -11.59 -44.82 81.83
CA ILE A 236 -11.02 -44.27 83.07
C ILE A 236 -9.84 -45.18 83.47
N PRO A 237 -8.58 -44.69 83.45
CA PRO A 237 -7.45 -45.46 83.96
C PRO A 237 -7.64 -45.67 85.47
N LYS A 238 -7.38 -46.91 85.92
CA LYS A 238 -7.56 -47.34 87.32
C LYS A 238 -6.78 -46.49 88.32
#